data_AF-A0A919YWZ8-F1
#
_entry.id   AF-A0A919YWZ8-F1
#
_cell.length_a   1.000
_cell.length_b   1.000
_cell.length_c   1.000
_cell.angle_alpha   90.00
_cell.angle_beta   90.00
_cell.angle_gamma   90.00
#
_symmetry.space_group_name_H-M   'P 1'
#
loop_
_entity.id
_entity.type
_entity.pdbx_description
1 polymer ?
#
loop_
_entity_poly.entity_id
_entity_poly.type
_entity_poly.pdbx_seq_one_letter_code
_entity_poly.pdbx_strand_id
1 'polypeptide(L)'
;MPLVSGLSLLEDAHKNGYALGAFSVDHIDSIVAVVKMAEELESPVMIQTGLGTLRHTPMEILAAVAKEAAAQAKVPVALHLDHGNGYEQAIRAIRCGYTSLMYDGSMYDIEQNISVTKKIKEAADAIGLPLEAELGKVGTRGKDEIRQLTDPDDAVYFVRETNVNTLAVALGNIHAAYGEQIHIDLDHLQLIHDRVGIPIVLHGGTGVPHEDIKTAISRGVSKVNIATEWRRATMDYMRGHLAEPENNDLFAMIGGVRGTIARIVKEKILLFGSAGQA
;
A
#
# COMPACT_ATOMS: atom_id res chain seq x y z
N MET A 1 -16.32 -8.51 -10.15
CA MET A 1 -15.59 -8.29 -11.43
C MET A 1 -14.19 -8.91 -11.37
N PRO A 2 -13.47 -9.21 -12.46
CA PRO A 2 -12.07 -9.63 -12.32
C PRO A 2 -11.23 -8.55 -11.61
N LEU A 3 -10.11 -8.93 -11.01
CA LEU A 3 -9.11 -7.96 -10.56
C LEU A 3 -8.73 -7.04 -11.72
N VAL A 4 -8.65 -5.74 -11.45
CA VAL A 4 -8.27 -4.74 -12.46
C VAL A 4 -6.78 -4.42 -12.37
N SER A 5 -6.23 -3.82 -13.43
CA SER A 5 -4.84 -3.34 -13.41
C SER A 5 -4.65 -2.28 -12.32
N GLY A 6 -3.62 -2.44 -11.49
CA GLY A 6 -3.26 -1.38 -10.54
C GLY A 6 -2.84 -0.10 -11.26
N LEU A 7 -2.33 -0.20 -12.51
CA LEU A 7 -1.85 0.95 -13.27
C LEU A 7 -3.01 1.90 -13.57
N SER A 8 -4.12 1.38 -14.09
CA SER A 8 -5.29 2.19 -14.42
C SER A 8 -5.88 2.89 -13.20
N LEU A 9 -5.86 2.24 -12.03
CA LEU A 9 -6.35 2.87 -10.80
C LEU A 9 -5.43 4.00 -10.33
N LEU A 10 -4.11 3.82 -10.45
CA LEU A 10 -3.13 4.82 -10.05
C LEU A 10 -3.11 6.02 -11.01
N GLU A 11 -3.24 5.78 -12.31
CA GLU A 11 -3.37 6.83 -13.33
C GLU A 11 -4.66 7.64 -13.14
N ASP A 12 -5.77 6.98 -12.83
CA ASP A 12 -7.04 7.66 -12.54
C ASP A 12 -6.94 8.52 -11.28
N ALA A 13 -6.41 7.96 -10.18
CA ALA A 13 -6.15 8.67 -8.94
C ALA A 13 -5.29 9.92 -9.16
N HIS A 14 -4.19 9.76 -9.90
CA HIS A 14 -3.28 10.85 -10.24
C HIS A 14 -3.97 11.96 -11.04
N LYS A 15 -4.74 11.58 -12.06
CA LYS A 15 -5.46 12.52 -12.93
C LYS A 15 -6.57 13.28 -12.22
N ASN A 16 -7.28 12.61 -11.31
CA ASN A 16 -8.47 13.15 -10.64
C ASN A 16 -8.15 13.76 -9.27
N GLY A 17 -6.88 13.76 -8.84
CA GLY A 17 -6.44 14.45 -7.63
C GLY A 17 -6.89 13.78 -6.32
N TYR A 18 -6.97 12.45 -6.31
CA TYR A 18 -7.19 11.65 -5.11
C TYR A 18 -6.06 10.62 -4.93
N ALA A 19 -6.02 9.92 -3.80
CA ALA A 19 -5.12 8.78 -3.63
C ALA A 19 -5.86 7.46 -3.45
N LEU A 20 -5.33 6.42 -4.05
CA LEU A 20 -5.78 5.05 -3.86
C LEU A 20 -5.32 4.55 -2.49
N GLY A 21 -6.26 4.09 -1.67
CA GLY A 21 -5.95 3.39 -0.43
C GLY A 21 -5.40 2.00 -0.72
N ALA A 22 -4.14 1.76 -0.37
CA ALA A 22 -3.51 0.45 -0.44
C ALA A 22 -3.48 -0.17 0.96
N PHE A 23 -4.42 -1.09 1.21
CA PHE A 23 -4.61 -1.69 2.52
C PHE A 23 -3.93 -3.05 2.60
N SER A 24 -2.97 -3.18 3.51
CA SER A 24 -2.37 -4.48 3.78
C SER A 24 -3.44 -5.43 4.34
N VAL A 25 -3.52 -6.63 3.80
CA VAL A 25 -4.42 -7.69 4.29
C VAL A 25 -3.62 -8.84 4.86
N ASP A 26 -3.97 -9.32 6.05
CA ASP A 26 -3.22 -10.38 6.73
C ASP A 26 -3.98 -11.72 6.80
N HIS A 27 -5.30 -11.66 6.61
CA HIS A 27 -6.20 -12.80 6.70
C HIS A 27 -7.49 -12.56 5.89
N ILE A 28 -8.34 -13.57 5.80
CA ILE A 28 -9.59 -13.52 5.01
C ILE A 28 -10.49 -12.36 5.47
N ASP A 29 -10.68 -12.20 6.78
CA ASP A 29 -11.53 -11.13 7.31
C ASP A 29 -11.05 -9.71 6.98
N SER A 30 -9.74 -9.48 6.86
CA SER A 30 -9.21 -8.19 6.40
C SER A 30 -9.54 -7.93 4.93
N ILE A 31 -9.48 -8.96 4.06
CA ILE A 31 -9.88 -8.84 2.66
C ILE A 31 -11.36 -8.49 2.57
N VAL A 32 -12.21 -9.22 3.29
CA VAL A 32 -13.65 -9.01 3.32
C VAL A 32 -14.00 -7.61 3.82
N ALA A 33 -13.36 -7.14 4.90
CA ALA A 33 -13.63 -5.81 5.45
C ALA A 33 -13.21 -4.69 4.49
N VAL A 34 -12.04 -4.81 3.84
CA VAL A 34 -11.55 -3.82 2.87
C VAL A 34 -12.47 -3.72 1.67
N VAL A 35 -12.80 -4.86 1.02
CA VAL A 35 -13.66 -4.87 -0.17
C VAL A 35 -15.05 -4.37 0.16
N LYS A 36 -15.65 -4.82 1.27
CA LYS A 36 -16.99 -4.39 1.66
C LYS A 36 -17.07 -2.87 1.89
N MET A 37 -16.09 -2.28 2.56
CA MET A 37 -16.09 -0.83 2.78
C MET A 37 -15.82 -0.04 1.49
N ALA A 38 -14.98 -0.57 0.61
CA ALA A 38 -14.78 0.02 -0.72
C ALA A 38 -16.09 0.04 -1.52
N GLU A 39 -16.88 -1.05 -1.47
CA GLU A 39 -18.21 -1.09 -2.09
C GLU A 39 -19.19 -0.09 -1.47
N GLU A 40 -19.27 -0.03 -0.14
CA GLU A 40 -20.18 0.90 0.55
C GLU A 40 -19.89 2.38 0.24
N LEU A 41 -18.64 2.69 -0.11
CA LEU A 41 -18.18 4.05 -0.41
C LEU A 41 -17.98 4.30 -1.90
N GLU A 42 -18.35 3.34 -2.75
CA GLU A 42 -18.15 3.41 -4.21
C GLU A 42 -16.72 3.83 -4.55
N SER A 43 -15.73 3.20 -3.90
CA SER A 43 -14.31 3.57 -4.00
C SER A 43 -13.49 2.48 -4.66
N PRO A 44 -12.57 2.81 -5.60
CA PRO A 44 -11.57 1.86 -6.05
C PRO A 44 -10.63 1.55 -4.88
N VAL A 45 -10.15 0.31 -4.81
CA VAL A 45 -9.28 -0.10 -3.70
C VAL A 45 -8.14 -1.01 -4.16
N MET A 46 -7.02 -0.90 -3.46
CA MET A 46 -5.89 -1.80 -3.62
C MET A 46 -5.73 -2.65 -2.36
N ILE A 47 -5.82 -3.96 -2.55
CA ILE A 47 -5.45 -4.96 -1.55
C ILE A 47 -3.96 -5.23 -1.73
N GLN A 48 -3.19 -5.21 -0.65
CA GLN A 48 -1.76 -5.51 -0.73
C GLN A 48 -1.29 -6.56 0.28
N THR A 49 -0.30 -7.36 -0.12
CA THR A 49 0.29 -8.39 0.73
C THR A 49 1.78 -8.16 0.86
N GLY A 50 2.23 -7.85 2.09
CA GLY A 50 3.64 -7.60 2.38
C GLY A 50 4.40 -8.84 2.87
N LEU A 51 5.74 -8.73 2.96
CA LEU A 51 6.59 -9.83 3.46
C LEU A 51 6.15 -10.38 4.82
N GLY A 52 5.70 -9.52 5.73
CA GLY A 52 5.17 -9.93 7.03
C GLY A 52 4.01 -10.91 6.90
N THR A 53 3.01 -10.54 6.11
CA THR A 53 1.84 -11.37 5.78
C THR A 53 2.26 -12.69 5.12
N LEU A 54 3.12 -12.61 4.10
CA LEU A 54 3.50 -13.76 3.27
C LEU A 54 4.37 -14.79 4.01
N ARG A 55 4.94 -14.44 5.16
CA ARG A 55 5.58 -15.40 6.09
C ARG A 55 4.57 -16.27 6.83
N HIS A 56 3.34 -15.79 7.02
CA HIS A 56 2.30 -16.49 7.77
C HIS A 56 1.30 -17.20 6.87
N THR A 57 0.92 -16.57 5.76
CA THR A 57 -0.07 -17.11 4.83
C THR A 57 0.53 -17.21 3.42
N PRO A 58 0.49 -18.38 2.77
CA PRO A 58 0.97 -18.54 1.40
C PRO A 58 0.34 -17.54 0.43
N MET A 59 1.18 -16.98 -0.45
CA MET A 59 0.81 -16.01 -1.49
C MET A 59 -0.36 -16.51 -2.35
N GLU A 60 -0.34 -17.79 -2.73
CA GLU A 60 -1.35 -18.43 -3.57
C GLU A 60 -2.73 -18.41 -2.93
N ILE A 61 -2.79 -18.62 -1.61
CA ILE A 61 -4.05 -18.65 -0.85
C ILE A 61 -4.63 -17.24 -0.78
N LEU A 62 -3.82 -16.24 -0.41
CA LEU A 62 -4.29 -14.86 -0.35
C LEU A 62 -4.71 -14.34 -1.72
N ALA A 63 -3.97 -14.66 -2.77
CA ALA A 63 -4.32 -14.29 -4.13
C ALA A 63 -5.64 -14.95 -4.58
N ALA A 64 -5.87 -16.22 -4.25
CA ALA A 64 -7.13 -16.89 -4.55
C ALA A 64 -8.32 -16.22 -3.85
N VAL A 65 -8.17 -15.90 -2.56
CA VAL A 65 -9.22 -15.21 -1.79
C VAL A 65 -9.45 -13.79 -2.32
N ALA A 66 -8.39 -13.04 -2.64
CA ALA A 66 -8.51 -11.69 -3.20
C ALA A 66 -9.19 -11.70 -4.58
N LYS A 67 -8.89 -12.69 -5.43
CA LYS A 67 -9.58 -12.87 -6.72
C LYS A 67 -11.06 -13.13 -6.54
N GLU A 68 -11.41 -14.01 -5.61
CA GLU A 68 -12.82 -14.32 -5.33
C GLU A 68 -13.56 -13.12 -4.75
N ALA A 69 -12.93 -12.39 -3.82
CA ALA A 69 -13.50 -11.16 -3.26
C ALA A 69 -13.71 -10.09 -4.34
N ALA A 70 -12.73 -9.89 -5.24
CA ALA A 70 -12.88 -9.00 -6.38
C ALA A 70 -13.98 -9.46 -7.34
N ALA A 71 -14.09 -10.77 -7.61
CA ALA A 71 -15.12 -11.35 -8.47
C ALA A 71 -16.53 -11.00 -8.00
N GLN A 72 -16.74 -10.93 -6.69
CA GLN A 72 -18.01 -10.55 -6.07
C GLN A 72 -18.17 -9.03 -5.87
N ALA A 73 -17.08 -8.27 -5.92
CA ALA A 73 -17.09 -6.82 -5.75
C ALA A 73 -17.78 -6.09 -6.91
N LYS A 74 -18.43 -4.97 -6.55
CA LYS A 74 -19.06 -3.99 -7.44
C LYS A 74 -18.18 -2.77 -7.75
N VAL A 75 -17.01 -2.69 -7.12
CA VAL A 75 -16.02 -1.62 -7.32
C VAL A 75 -14.70 -2.20 -7.83
N PRO A 76 -13.86 -1.40 -8.51
CA PRO A 76 -12.56 -1.86 -8.98
C PRO A 76 -11.64 -2.27 -7.83
N VAL A 77 -11.10 -3.50 -7.89
CA VAL A 77 -10.14 -4.03 -6.91
C VAL A 77 -8.86 -4.45 -7.61
N ALA A 78 -7.72 -3.93 -7.15
CA ALA A 78 -6.39 -4.39 -7.55
C ALA A 78 -5.71 -5.21 -6.45
N LEU A 79 -4.85 -6.15 -6.83
CA LEU A 79 -4.01 -6.93 -5.91
C LEU A 79 -2.54 -6.58 -6.12
N HIS A 80 -1.89 -6.10 -5.06
CA HIS A 80 -0.53 -5.55 -5.08
C HIS A 80 0.44 -6.37 -4.21
N LEU A 81 1.61 -6.68 -4.75
CA LEU A 81 2.72 -7.25 -3.97
C LEU A 81 3.43 -6.09 -3.29
N ASP A 82 3.44 -6.07 -1.96
CA ASP A 82 4.04 -4.99 -1.17
C ASP A 82 5.42 -5.42 -0.66
N HIS A 83 6.42 -4.53 -0.79
CA HIS A 83 7.83 -4.80 -0.47
C HIS A 83 8.37 -6.13 -1.02
N GLY A 84 8.17 -6.39 -2.32
CA GLY A 84 8.73 -7.58 -2.96
C GLY A 84 10.25 -7.63 -2.83
N ASN A 85 10.80 -8.78 -2.42
CA ASN A 85 12.22 -8.90 -2.04
C ASN A 85 13.14 -9.45 -3.14
N GLY A 86 12.67 -9.53 -4.38
CA GLY A 86 13.48 -9.99 -5.50
C GLY A 86 12.68 -10.53 -6.67
N TYR A 87 13.42 -10.92 -7.71
CA TYR A 87 12.86 -11.36 -8.98
C TYR A 87 11.97 -12.60 -8.84
N GLU A 88 12.41 -13.61 -8.09
CA GLU A 88 11.68 -14.87 -7.91
C GLU A 88 10.31 -14.65 -7.27
N GLN A 89 10.23 -13.76 -6.27
CA GLN A 89 8.97 -13.43 -5.62
C GLN A 89 8.04 -12.63 -6.54
N ALA A 90 8.59 -11.70 -7.32
CA ALA A 90 7.82 -10.97 -8.33
C ALA A 90 7.22 -11.92 -9.38
N ILE A 91 8.02 -12.85 -9.93
CA ILE A 91 7.52 -13.88 -10.87
C ILE A 91 6.47 -14.77 -10.22
N ARG A 92 6.64 -15.13 -8.94
CA ARG A 92 5.62 -15.90 -8.21
C ARG A 92 4.31 -15.12 -8.06
N ALA A 93 4.36 -13.83 -7.75
CA ALA A 93 3.19 -12.96 -7.66
C ALA A 93 2.48 -12.84 -9.01
N ILE A 94 3.23 -12.67 -10.10
CA ILE A 94 2.71 -12.70 -11.47
C ILE A 94 1.92 -13.99 -11.73
N ARG A 95 2.53 -15.15 -11.42
CA ARG A 95 1.86 -16.46 -11.58
C ARG A 95 0.62 -16.62 -10.71
N CYS A 96 0.61 -15.98 -9.54
CA CYS A 96 -0.55 -15.95 -8.66
C CYS A 96 -1.64 -14.99 -9.16
N GLY A 97 -1.39 -14.20 -10.21
CA GLY A 97 -2.35 -13.27 -10.80
C GLY A 97 -2.49 -11.95 -10.04
N TYR A 98 -1.40 -11.48 -9.44
CA TYR A 98 -1.30 -10.10 -8.95
C TYR A 98 -1.43 -9.12 -10.12
N THR A 99 -2.08 -7.99 -9.89
CA THR A 99 -2.33 -6.95 -10.91
C THR A 99 -1.51 -5.69 -10.70
N SER A 100 -0.61 -5.70 -9.70
CA SER A 100 0.39 -4.68 -9.44
C SER A 100 1.53 -5.29 -8.60
N LEU A 101 2.75 -4.82 -8.82
CA LEU A 101 3.93 -5.30 -8.11
C LEU A 101 4.68 -4.13 -7.49
N MET A 102 5.34 -4.37 -6.36
CA MET A 102 6.39 -3.54 -5.83
C MET A 102 7.67 -4.37 -5.67
N TYR A 103 8.81 -3.79 -6.03
CA TYR A 103 10.11 -4.25 -5.59
C TYR A 103 10.74 -3.22 -4.65
N ASP A 104 11.15 -3.68 -3.47
CA ASP A 104 11.84 -2.86 -2.50
C ASP A 104 13.33 -3.19 -2.51
N GLY A 105 14.08 -2.39 -3.27
CA GLY A 105 15.54 -2.41 -3.31
C GLY A 105 16.18 -1.29 -2.48
N SER A 106 15.42 -0.57 -1.65
CA SER A 106 15.86 0.64 -0.93
C SER A 106 17.09 0.46 -0.03
N MET A 107 17.35 -0.77 0.40
CA MET A 107 18.47 -1.13 1.25
C MET A 107 19.78 -1.32 0.47
N TYR A 108 19.71 -1.43 -0.86
CA TYR A 108 20.87 -1.54 -1.74
C TYR A 108 21.37 -0.15 -2.18
N ASP A 109 22.58 -0.12 -2.75
CA ASP A 109 22.99 1.06 -3.51
C ASP A 109 22.10 1.25 -4.75
N ILE A 110 22.08 2.47 -5.27
CA ILE A 110 21.17 2.87 -6.35
C ILE A 110 21.37 2.02 -7.61
N GLU A 111 22.61 1.67 -7.97
CA GLU A 111 22.92 0.89 -9.17
C GLU A 111 22.44 -0.56 -9.06
N GLN A 112 22.61 -1.18 -7.89
CA GLN A 112 22.08 -2.51 -7.61
C GLN A 112 20.53 -2.49 -7.57
N ASN A 113 19.93 -1.46 -6.98
CA ASN A 113 18.47 -1.29 -6.98
C ASN A 113 17.93 -1.15 -8.43
N ILE A 114 18.55 -0.29 -9.25
CA ILE A 114 18.21 -0.12 -10.67
C ILE A 114 18.32 -1.46 -11.41
N SER A 115 19.42 -2.21 -11.23
CA SER A 115 19.66 -3.47 -11.93
C SER A 115 18.55 -4.51 -11.67
N VAL A 116 18.18 -4.71 -10.41
CA VAL A 116 17.11 -5.67 -10.05
C VAL A 116 15.74 -5.15 -10.49
N THR A 117 15.47 -3.86 -10.29
CA THR A 117 14.21 -3.23 -10.71
C THR A 117 13.98 -3.40 -12.22
N LYS A 118 15.00 -3.16 -13.05
CA LYS A 118 14.91 -3.34 -14.51
C LYS A 118 14.59 -4.77 -14.91
N LYS A 119 15.21 -5.75 -14.25
CA LYS A 119 14.95 -7.18 -14.52
C LYS A 119 13.50 -7.56 -14.21
N ILE A 120 12.95 -7.05 -13.10
CA ILE A 120 11.54 -7.27 -12.74
C ILE A 120 10.63 -6.52 -13.72
N LYS A 121 11.00 -5.28 -14.07
CA LYS A 121 10.25 -4.43 -14.98
C LYS A 121 10.11 -5.03 -16.37
N GLU A 122 11.17 -5.62 -16.91
CA GLU A 122 11.13 -6.35 -18.19
C GLU A 122 10.07 -7.46 -18.19
N ALA A 123 10.03 -8.26 -17.12
CA ALA A 123 9.04 -9.33 -16.98
C ALA A 123 7.61 -8.78 -16.79
N ALA A 124 7.46 -7.68 -16.05
CA ALA A 124 6.16 -7.03 -15.81
C ALA A 124 5.62 -6.36 -17.08
N ASP A 125 6.47 -5.69 -17.85
CA ASP A 125 6.12 -5.02 -19.11
C ASP A 125 5.64 -5.99 -20.18
N ALA A 126 6.25 -7.17 -20.27
CA ALA A 126 5.83 -8.22 -21.20
C ALA A 126 4.36 -8.63 -21.05
N ILE A 127 3.73 -8.33 -19.91
CA ILE A 127 2.34 -8.65 -19.60
C ILE A 127 1.52 -7.42 -19.15
N GLY A 128 2.07 -6.21 -19.29
CA GLY A 128 1.39 -4.96 -18.97
C GLY A 128 1.07 -4.75 -17.47
N LEU A 129 1.90 -5.28 -16.56
CA LEU A 129 1.75 -5.05 -15.12
C LEU A 129 2.59 -3.85 -14.66
N PRO A 130 2.04 -2.97 -13.82
CA PRO A 130 2.81 -1.88 -13.24
C PRO A 130 3.82 -2.40 -12.20
N LEU A 131 4.98 -1.75 -12.16
CA LEU A 131 5.97 -1.91 -11.10
C LEU A 131 6.13 -0.61 -10.32
N GLU A 132 5.88 -0.69 -9.02
CA GLU A 132 6.31 0.26 -8.00
C GLU A 132 7.74 -0.08 -7.56
N ALA A 133 8.57 0.95 -7.34
CA ALA A 133 9.88 0.79 -6.71
C ALA A 133 10.03 1.79 -5.56
N GLU A 134 10.97 1.51 -4.65
CA GLU A 134 11.29 2.40 -3.54
C GLU A 134 12.71 2.97 -3.66
N LEU A 135 12.84 4.27 -3.39
CA LEU A 135 14.11 4.97 -3.30
C LEU A 135 14.16 5.84 -2.04
N GLY A 136 15.32 5.95 -1.41
CA GLY A 136 15.45 6.45 -0.03
C GLY A 136 15.19 5.32 0.98
N LYS A 137 15.24 5.60 2.28
CA LYS A 137 15.00 4.62 3.34
C LYS A 137 13.94 5.15 4.29
N VAL A 138 12.75 4.58 4.20
CA VAL A 138 11.65 4.85 5.14
C VAL A 138 12.05 4.31 6.51
N GLY A 139 11.98 5.17 7.53
CA GLY A 139 12.31 4.76 8.90
C GLY A 139 11.39 3.64 9.38
N THR A 140 11.82 2.84 10.35
CA THR A 140 10.94 1.88 11.04
C THR A 140 11.07 2.10 12.53
N ARG A 141 9.95 2.26 13.24
CA ARG A 141 9.97 2.51 14.69
C ARG A 141 10.81 1.44 15.41
N GLY A 142 11.77 1.89 16.20
CA GLY A 142 12.70 1.03 16.94
C GLY A 142 13.93 0.58 16.12
N LYS A 143 14.10 1.14 14.91
CA LYS A 143 15.29 1.06 14.06
C LYS A 143 15.55 2.43 13.42
N ASP A 144 15.46 3.47 14.25
CA ASP A 144 15.37 4.85 13.77
C ASP A 144 16.68 5.32 13.10
N GLU A 145 17.80 4.63 13.32
CA GLU A 145 19.07 4.87 12.61
C GLU A 145 19.01 4.59 11.09
N ILE A 146 18.04 3.79 10.61
CA ILE A 146 17.88 3.45 9.19
C ILE A 146 16.82 4.38 8.59
N ARG A 147 17.17 5.64 8.36
CA ARG A 147 16.31 6.63 7.72
C ARG A 147 17.13 7.55 6.82
N GLN A 148 16.68 7.69 5.57
CA GLN A 148 17.34 8.53 4.57
C GLN A 148 16.28 9.07 3.63
N LEU A 149 16.19 10.40 3.50
CA LEU A 149 15.28 11.01 2.53
C LEU A 149 15.69 10.62 1.11
N THR A 150 14.71 10.50 0.22
CA THR A 150 14.98 10.30 -1.20
C THR A 150 15.64 11.54 -1.78
N ASP A 151 16.79 11.42 -2.44
CA ASP A 151 17.36 12.55 -3.15
C ASP A 151 16.59 12.82 -4.47
N PRO A 152 16.21 14.07 -4.78
CA PRO A 152 15.46 14.38 -6.00
C PRO A 152 16.21 14.12 -7.31
N ASP A 153 17.53 14.33 -7.35
CA ASP A 153 18.35 14.01 -8.53
C ASP A 153 18.42 12.50 -8.74
N ASP A 154 18.60 11.76 -7.64
CA ASP A 154 18.58 10.29 -7.66
C ASP A 154 17.21 9.75 -8.10
N ALA A 155 16.11 10.37 -7.67
CA ALA A 155 14.76 9.96 -8.08
C ALA A 155 14.55 10.11 -9.60
N VAL A 156 14.99 11.23 -10.18
CA VAL A 156 14.95 11.46 -11.63
C VAL A 156 15.81 10.43 -12.37
N TYR A 157 17.03 10.21 -11.89
CA TYR A 157 17.94 9.22 -12.46
C TYR A 157 17.32 7.82 -12.41
N PHE A 158 16.83 7.40 -11.25
CA PHE A 158 16.25 6.08 -11.01
C PHE A 158 15.05 5.81 -11.92
N VAL A 159 14.11 6.75 -12.02
CA VAL A 159 12.91 6.60 -12.87
C VAL A 159 13.30 6.53 -14.34
N ARG A 160 14.26 7.35 -14.79
CA ARG A 160 14.76 7.29 -16.17
C ARG A 160 15.38 5.93 -16.50
N GLU A 161 16.20 5.38 -15.61
CA GLU A 161 16.92 4.14 -15.87
C GLU A 161 16.05 2.88 -15.76
N THR A 162 15.01 2.93 -14.92
CA THR A 162 14.15 1.77 -14.60
C THR A 162 12.82 1.79 -15.33
N ASN A 163 12.33 2.96 -15.74
CA ASN A 163 11.02 3.15 -16.35
C ASN A 163 9.86 2.59 -15.50
N VAL A 164 9.98 2.65 -14.16
CA VAL A 164 8.92 2.23 -13.22
C VAL A 164 7.67 3.10 -13.35
N ASN A 165 6.53 2.54 -12.96
CA ASN A 165 5.23 3.20 -13.11
C ASN A 165 4.92 4.13 -11.93
N THR A 166 5.39 3.77 -10.74
CA THR A 166 5.24 4.59 -9.53
C THR A 166 6.51 4.52 -8.68
N LEU A 167 6.74 5.57 -7.90
CA LEU A 167 7.90 5.67 -7.02
C LEU A 167 7.45 5.91 -5.57
N ALA A 168 7.78 4.99 -4.69
CA ALA A 168 7.75 5.18 -3.26
C ALA A 168 8.97 6.00 -2.82
N VAL A 169 8.72 7.07 -2.07
CA VAL A 169 9.75 8.00 -1.62
C VAL A 169 9.74 8.16 -0.11
N ALA A 170 10.92 8.29 0.47
CA ALA A 170 11.14 8.59 1.87
C ALA A 170 11.12 10.12 2.08
N LEU A 171 10.08 10.58 2.77
CA LEU A 171 9.83 11.99 3.10
C LEU A 171 9.98 12.26 4.61
N GLY A 172 10.54 11.29 5.32
CA GLY A 172 10.62 11.30 6.78
C GLY A 172 9.49 10.56 7.49
N ASN A 173 8.59 9.96 6.72
CA ASN A 173 7.64 8.97 7.16
C ASN A 173 8.33 7.76 7.81
N ILE A 174 7.59 7.07 8.68
CA ILE A 174 8.07 5.94 9.48
C ILE A 174 7.06 4.80 9.45
N HIS A 175 7.51 3.59 9.13
CA HIS A 175 6.75 2.37 9.30
C HIS A 175 6.48 2.07 10.78
N ALA A 176 5.26 1.59 11.05
CA ALA A 176 4.80 1.24 12.39
C ALA A 176 4.79 2.39 13.42
N ALA A 177 4.78 3.65 12.96
CA ALA A 177 4.56 4.80 13.81
C ALA A 177 3.20 4.70 14.54
N TYR A 178 3.18 5.07 15.82
CA TYR A 178 1.96 5.05 16.64
C TYR A 178 2.16 5.86 17.93
N GLY A 179 1.15 6.65 18.30
CA GLY A 179 1.17 7.48 19.50
C GLY A 179 1.95 8.79 19.35
N GLU A 180 2.51 9.05 18.17
CA GLU A 180 3.26 10.25 17.82
C GLU A 180 2.83 10.71 16.42
N GLN A 181 2.78 12.02 16.22
CA GLN A 181 2.57 12.60 14.89
C GLN A 181 3.89 12.65 14.14
N ILE A 182 3.92 12.02 12.96
CA ILE A 182 5.10 12.03 12.08
C ILE A 182 4.81 12.97 10.92
N HIS A 183 5.41 14.15 10.96
CA HIS A 183 5.34 15.09 9.86
C HIS A 183 6.25 14.62 8.71
N ILE A 184 5.75 14.78 7.49
CA ILE A 184 6.48 14.50 6.26
C ILE A 184 6.96 15.80 5.62
N ASP A 185 8.08 15.74 4.92
CA ASP A 185 8.63 16.89 4.21
C ASP A 185 7.87 17.13 2.89
N LEU A 186 6.86 18.00 2.97
CA LEU A 186 5.97 18.31 1.85
C LEU A 186 6.68 19.11 0.76
N ASP A 187 7.64 19.96 1.11
CA ASP A 187 8.37 20.78 0.12
C ASP A 187 9.35 19.91 -0.66
N HIS A 188 9.97 18.94 0.02
CA HIS A 188 10.79 17.91 -0.62
C HIS A 188 9.96 17.00 -1.53
N LEU A 189 8.74 16.63 -1.11
CA LEU A 189 7.78 15.92 -1.98
C LEU A 189 7.46 16.72 -3.25
N GLN A 190 7.18 18.02 -3.12
CA GLN A 190 6.89 18.88 -4.28
C GLN A 190 8.06 18.87 -5.27
N LEU A 191 9.28 19.03 -4.76
CA LEU A 191 10.50 19.04 -5.58
C LEU A 191 10.69 17.72 -6.34
N ILE A 192 10.40 16.57 -5.72
CA ILE A 192 10.46 15.27 -6.40
C ILE A 192 9.35 15.17 -7.45
N HIS A 193 8.11 15.51 -7.07
CA HIS A 193 6.95 15.41 -7.95
C HIS A 193 7.13 16.21 -9.25
N ASP A 194 7.59 17.46 -9.14
CA ASP A 194 7.80 18.36 -10.28
C ASP A 194 8.82 17.84 -11.29
N ARG A 195 9.70 16.93 -10.86
CA ARG A 195 10.85 16.47 -11.67
C ARG A 195 10.70 15.05 -12.20
N VAL A 196 10.01 14.19 -11.47
CA VAL A 196 9.90 12.75 -11.77
C VAL A 196 8.75 12.46 -12.73
N GLY A 197 7.64 13.20 -12.64
CA GLY A 197 6.54 13.12 -13.63
C GLY A 197 5.74 11.81 -13.63
N ILE A 198 5.91 10.94 -12.63
CA ILE A 198 5.08 9.75 -12.40
C ILE A 198 4.41 9.81 -11.02
N PRO A 199 3.32 9.04 -10.78
CA PRO A 199 2.63 9.05 -9.49
C PRO A 199 3.56 8.65 -8.33
N ILE A 200 3.49 9.42 -7.24
CA ILE A 200 4.26 9.16 -6.02
C ILE A 200 3.45 8.30 -5.05
N VAL A 201 4.13 7.41 -4.33
CA VAL A 201 3.54 6.53 -3.33
C VAL A 201 4.04 6.91 -1.93
N LEU A 202 3.10 7.12 -1.02
CA LEU A 202 3.40 7.38 0.38
C LEU A 202 3.30 6.09 1.20
N HIS A 203 4.47 5.61 1.60
CA HIS A 203 4.62 4.52 2.56
C HIS A 203 4.41 5.01 3.99
N GLY A 204 4.09 4.10 4.92
CA GLY A 204 3.98 4.46 6.34
C GLY A 204 2.99 5.60 6.66
N GLY A 205 1.80 5.62 6.03
CA GLY A 205 0.81 6.68 6.26
C GLY A 205 0.23 6.71 7.68
N THR A 206 0.39 5.65 8.48
CA THR A 206 -0.06 5.64 9.87
C THR A 206 0.72 6.65 10.72
N GLY A 207 0.02 7.54 11.41
CA GLY A 207 0.63 8.56 12.28
C GLY A 207 0.99 9.86 11.57
N VAL A 208 0.86 9.92 10.23
CA VAL A 208 0.97 11.17 9.48
C VAL A 208 -0.31 11.98 9.68
N PRO A 209 -0.24 13.28 10.04
CA PRO A 209 -1.42 14.12 10.19
C PRO A 209 -2.29 14.14 8.93
N HIS A 210 -3.61 14.20 9.11
CA HIS A 210 -4.56 14.20 7.98
C HIS A 210 -4.34 15.37 7.02
N GLU A 211 -3.96 16.54 7.53
CA GLU A 211 -3.67 17.70 6.69
C GLU A 211 -2.38 17.52 5.86
N ASP A 212 -1.37 16.86 6.42
CA ASP A 212 -0.15 16.51 5.67
C ASP A 212 -0.48 15.50 4.57
N ILE A 213 -1.33 14.50 4.85
CA ILE A 213 -1.81 13.53 3.84
C ILE A 213 -2.54 14.23 2.70
N LYS A 214 -3.53 15.08 3.02
CA LYS A 214 -4.27 15.84 1.99
C LYS A 214 -3.34 16.72 1.15
N THR A 215 -2.39 17.38 1.81
CA THR A 215 -1.41 18.21 1.11
C THR A 215 -0.53 17.34 0.22
N ALA A 216 -0.06 16.19 0.68
CA ALA A 216 0.75 15.27 -0.11
C ALA A 216 -0.01 14.76 -1.35
N ILE A 217 -1.31 14.47 -1.22
CA ILE A 217 -2.16 14.09 -2.36
C ILE A 217 -2.23 15.22 -3.40
N SER A 218 -2.43 16.46 -2.94
CA SER A 218 -2.42 17.63 -3.84
C SER A 218 -1.06 17.88 -4.51
N ARG A 219 0.01 17.26 -3.99
CA ARG A 219 1.40 17.34 -4.49
C ARG A 219 1.84 16.03 -5.18
N GLY A 220 0.91 15.25 -5.72
CA GLY A 220 1.21 14.12 -6.60
C GLY A 220 1.24 12.74 -5.94
N VAL A 221 0.98 12.62 -4.63
CA VAL A 221 0.77 11.32 -4.00
C VAL A 221 -0.55 10.71 -4.49
N SER A 222 -0.47 9.54 -5.14
CA SER A 222 -1.63 8.86 -5.74
C SER A 222 -1.91 7.50 -5.11
N LYS A 223 -1.05 7.03 -4.19
CA LYS A 223 -1.24 5.81 -3.38
C LYS A 223 -0.73 6.04 -1.97
N VAL A 224 -1.50 5.60 -0.98
CA VAL A 224 -1.11 5.64 0.43
C VAL A 224 -1.24 4.26 1.05
N ASN A 225 -0.14 3.78 1.63
CA ASN A 225 -0.08 2.45 2.25
C ASN A 225 -0.57 2.49 3.71
N ILE A 226 -1.52 1.62 4.05
CA ILE A 226 -2.10 1.50 5.39
C ILE A 226 -1.99 0.06 5.89
N ALA A 227 -1.35 -0.12 7.05
CA ALA A 227 -1.16 -1.43 7.67
C ALA A 227 -1.25 -1.37 9.20
N THR A 228 -0.39 -0.57 9.83
CA THR A 228 -0.19 -0.58 11.29
C THR A 228 -1.44 -0.22 12.08
N GLU A 229 -2.19 0.77 11.61
CA GLU A 229 -3.32 1.34 12.33
C GLU A 229 -4.42 0.31 12.61
N TRP A 230 -4.86 -0.43 11.58
CA TRP A 230 -5.90 -1.44 11.74
C TRP A 230 -5.40 -2.67 12.49
N ARG A 231 -4.14 -3.08 12.30
CA ARG A 231 -3.53 -4.19 13.07
C ARG A 231 -3.55 -3.89 14.56
N ARG A 232 -3.12 -2.68 14.97
CA ARG A 232 -3.12 -2.27 16.38
C ARG A 232 -4.54 -2.15 16.93
N ALA A 233 -5.43 -1.47 16.22
CA ALA A 233 -6.82 -1.33 16.64
C ALA A 233 -7.51 -2.69 16.80
N THR A 234 -7.18 -3.66 15.94
CA THR A 234 -7.66 -5.04 16.04
C THR A 234 -7.13 -5.73 17.30
N MET A 235 -5.83 -5.60 17.60
CA MET A 235 -5.25 -6.13 18.83
C MET A 235 -5.87 -5.51 20.08
N ASP A 236 -6.12 -4.21 20.08
CA ASP A 236 -6.73 -3.51 21.21
C ASP A 236 -8.20 -3.92 21.39
N TYR A 237 -8.95 -4.06 20.30
CA TYR A 237 -10.30 -4.62 20.32
C TYR A 237 -10.29 -6.04 20.91
N MET A 238 -9.41 -6.92 20.43
CA MET A 238 -9.32 -8.30 20.92
C MET A 238 -8.97 -8.36 22.42
N ARG A 239 -8.03 -7.53 22.88
CA ARG A 239 -7.69 -7.45 24.32
C ARG A 239 -8.89 -7.02 25.16
N GLY A 240 -9.62 -6.00 24.73
CA GLY A 240 -10.83 -5.54 25.41
C GLY A 240 -11.92 -6.60 25.40
N HIS A 241 -12.16 -7.26 24.25
CA HIS A 241 -13.16 -8.30 24.11
C HIS A 241 -12.86 -9.51 25.01
N LEU A 242 -11.61 -9.96 25.07
CA LEU A 242 -11.18 -11.11 25.88
C LEU A 242 -11.07 -10.80 27.38
N ALA A 243 -11.07 -9.53 27.78
CA ALA A 243 -11.06 -9.14 29.20
C ALA A 243 -12.41 -9.41 29.89
N GLU A 244 -13.49 -9.49 29.13
CA GLU A 244 -14.83 -9.82 29.63
C GLU A 244 -15.03 -11.35 29.66
N PRO A 245 -15.14 -11.99 30.83
CA PRO A 245 -15.18 -13.46 30.94
C PRO A 245 -16.39 -14.11 30.26
N GLU A 246 -17.46 -13.34 30.07
CA GLU A 246 -18.71 -13.76 29.39
C GLU A 246 -18.50 -13.90 27.86
N ASN A 247 -17.48 -13.26 27.29
CA ASN A 247 -17.20 -13.30 25.86
C ASN A 247 -16.50 -14.61 25.48
N ASN A 248 -17.29 -15.57 25.00
CA ASN A 248 -16.80 -16.88 24.54
C ASN A 248 -17.19 -17.21 23.08
N ASP A 249 -17.84 -16.28 22.37
CA ASP A 249 -18.23 -16.45 20.97
C ASP A 249 -17.14 -15.96 20.01
N LEU A 250 -16.48 -16.93 19.36
CA LEU A 250 -15.45 -16.67 18.35
C LEU A 250 -15.97 -15.82 17.18
N PHE A 251 -17.19 -16.07 16.72
CA PHE A 251 -17.75 -15.33 15.57
C PHE A 251 -18.11 -13.91 15.94
N ALA A 252 -18.55 -13.66 17.17
CA ALA A 252 -18.75 -12.32 17.69
C ALA A 252 -17.43 -11.54 17.70
N MET A 253 -16.34 -12.15 18.19
CA MET A 253 -15.01 -11.54 18.18
C MET A 253 -14.54 -11.25 16.75
N ILE A 254 -14.61 -12.23 15.83
CA ILE A 254 -14.23 -12.03 14.42
C ILE A 254 -15.10 -10.95 13.75
N GLY A 255 -16.39 -10.89 14.09
CA GLY A 255 -17.31 -9.83 13.66
C GLY A 255 -16.84 -8.44 14.09
N GLY A 256 -16.44 -8.28 15.35
CA GLY A 256 -15.91 -7.01 15.83
C GLY A 256 -14.54 -6.65 15.24
N VAL A 257 -13.65 -7.63 15.03
CA VAL A 257 -12.40 -7.42 14.28
C VAL A 257 -12.69 -6.86 12.89
N ARG A 258 -13.63 -7.47 12.15
CA ARG A 258 -14.06 -6.94 10.84
C ARG A 258 -14.59 -5.52 10.94
N GLY A 259 -15.42 -5.22 11.95
CA GLY A 259 -15.93 -3.88 12.21
C GLY A 259 -14.83 -2.84 12.48
N THR A 260 -13.80 -3.22 13.24
CA THR A 260 -12.64 -2.37 13.54
C THR A 260 -11.85 -2.05 12.28
N ILE A 261 -11.57 -3.05 11.44
CA ILE A 261 -10.88 -2.86 10.16
C ILE A 261 -11.72 -1.96 9.26
N ALA A 262 -13.02 -2.27 9.12
CA ALA A 262 -13.95 -1.54 8.27
C ALA A 262 -14.01 -0.04 8.63
N ARG A 263 -14.07 0.29 9.94
CA ARG A 263 -14.06 1.68 10.40
C ARG A 263 -12.82 2.45 9.92
N ILE A 264 -11.64 1.84 10.00
CA ILE A 264 -10.38 2.48 9.60
C ILE A 264 -10.30 2.59 8.08
N VAL A 265 -10.68 1.55 7.33
CA VAL A 265 -10.74 1.59 5.87
C VAL A 265 -11.65 2.73 5.40
N LYS A 266 -12.84 2.87 5.99
CA LYS A 266 -13.77 3.97 5.72
C LYS A 266 -13.15 5.34 5.98
N GLU A 267 -12.54 5.52 7.14
CA GLU A 267 -11.87 6.77 7.49
C GLU A 267 -10.80 7.15 6.46
N LYS A 268 -9.97 6.18 6.04
CA LYS A 268 -8.88 6.43 5.09
C LYS A 268 -9.38 6.65 3.67
N ILE A 269 -10.38 5.91 3.18
CA ILE A 269 -11.03 6.17 1.89
C ILE A 269 -11.57 7.61 1.81
N LEU A 270 -12.23 8.06 2.88
CA LEU A 270 -12.74 9.44 2.95
C LEU A 270 -11.61 10.47 3.01
N LEU A 271 -10.55 10.20 3.78
CA LEU A 271 -9.38 11.07 3.87
C LEU A 271 -8.65 11.20 2.53
N PHE A 272 -8.53 10.11 1.77
CA PHE A 272 -7.80 10.09 0.51
C PHE A 272 -8.59 10.63 -0.67
N GLY A 273 -9.89 10.94 -0.47
CA GLY A 273 -10.76 11.47 -1.51
C GLY A 273 -11.21 10.44 -2.54
N SER A 274 -11.04 9.14 -2.27
CA SER A 274 -11.33 8.08 -3.24
C SER A 274 -12.79 7.59 -3.22
N ALA A 275 -13.62 8.09 -2.30
CA ALA A 275 -15.05 7.75 -2.25
C ALA A 275 -15.80 8.28 -3.49
N GLY A 276 -16.65 7.46 -4.10
CA GLY A 276 -17.40 7.79 -5.32
C GLY A 276 -16.57 7.82 -6.62
N GLN A 277 -15.35 7.27 -6.61
CA GLN A 277 -14.43 7.24 -7.75
C GLN A 277 -14.36 5.87 -8.46
N ALA A 278 -15.26 4.94 -8.11
CA ALA A 278 -15.29 3.57 -8.65
C ALA A 278 -15.83 3.47 -10.09
#